data_AF-A0A2E4YNJ1-F1
#
_entry.id   AF-A0A2E4YNJ1-F1
#
_cell.length_a   1.000
_cell.length_b   1.000
_cell.length_c   1.000
_cell.angle_alpha   90.00
_cell.angle_beta   90.00
_cell.angle_gamma   90.00
#
_symmetry.space_group_name_H-M   'P 1'
#
loop_
_entity.id
_entity.type
_entity.pdbx_description
1 polymer ?
#
loop_
_entity_poly.entity_id
_entity_poly.type
_entity_poly.pdbx_seq_one_letter_code
_entity_poly.pdbx_strand_id
1 'polypeptide(L)'
;MFIIRIILIASLLLVLSCSKNCIDYNINVDKQKISLKYNHLEKELFSAEIDNEAKHNYLIDKYDRLYSLFYSQMLNEGNPFSENAPIRLKTFIEHPSTSEISSTILTYFSDFSPYEKEINSAFKHFNYYFPDSTLPSITTLYSNFNANTIEVDKTIAIGLEMYLGENNKIVKSLPSDYFPKFIKQKMNAQYLVSDVMHCLLHNRFYTSLGDDFLSEIISLGKISYLIEVMTPNQDENLKFRYSKDELIWCQENEQNIWETIVNENLLYSKDKKLLNHFISLAPYTKGLPKESPSRVGVWLGYKIVKDYVESNCIDIQSLVNEKNAKKILKSYHPNE
;
A
#
# COMPACT_ATOMS: atom_id res chain seq x y z
N MET A 1 53.17 35.01 -20.76
CA MET A 1 53.26 33.87 -19.81
C MET A 1 52.54 34.18 -18.49
N PHE A 2 51.27 34.63 -18.51
CA PHE A 2 50.51 34.89 -17.25
C PHE A 2 48.99 34.73 -17.34
N ILE A 3 48.41 34.41 -18.51
CA ILE A 3 46.95 34.33 -18.69
C ILE A 3 46.42 32.89 -18.71
N ILE A 4 47.29 31.88 -18.86
CA ILE A 4 46.90 30.45 -18.93
C ILE A 4 46.77 29.79 -17.54
N ARG A 5 47.10 30.51 -16.45
CA ARG A 5 47.02 29.97 -15.08
C ARG A 5 45.71 30.24 -14.35
N ILE A 6 44.77 31.01 -14.92
CA ILE A 6 43.51 31.37 -14.25
C ILE A 6 42.34 30.44 -14.62
N ILE A 7 42.45 29.65 -15.70
CA ILE A 7 41.36 28.76 -16.15
C ILE A 7 41.43 27.37 -15.48
N LEU A 8 42.52 27.03 -14.80
CA LEU A 8 42.72 25.72 -14.14
C LEU A 8 42.25 25.66 -12.68
N ILE A 9 41.66 26.74 -12.15
CA ILE A 9 41.07 26.77 -10.78
C ILE A 9 39.53 26.58 -10.83
N ALA A 10 38.95 26.41 -12.03
CA ALA A 10 37.51 26.18 -12.20
C ALA A 10 37.10 24.69 -12.19
N SER A 11 38.02 23.73 -11.96
CA SER A 11 37.72 22.29 -12.16
C SER A 11 37.71 21.42 -10.89
N LEU A 12 37.57 21.98 -9.68
CA LEU A 12 37.51 21.14 -8.48
C LEU A 12 36.56 21.66 -7.38
N LEU A 13 35.39 22.15 -7.79
CA LEU A 13 34.19 22.08 -6.95
C LEU A 13 33.30 20.97 -7.50
N LEU A 14 33.85 19.75 -7.53
CA LEU A 14 33.00 18.57 -7.41
C LEU A 14 32.45 18.63 -5.99
N VAL A 15 31.28 19.24 -5.86
CA VAL A 15 30.45 19.13 -4.68
C VAL A 15 30.22 17.64 -4.50
N LEU A 16 31.03 17.01 -3.65
CA LEU A 16 30.65 15.78 -2.98
C LEU A 16 29.45 16.17 -2.14
N SER A 17 28.28 16.23 -2.76
CA SER A 17 27.02 16.04 -2.06
C SER A 17 27.08 14.59 -1.56
N CYS A 18 27.78 14.40 -0.45
CA CYS A 18 27.54 13.27 0.40
C CYS A 18 26.14 13.48 0.95
N SER A 19 25.13 13.03 0.20
CA SER A 19 23.87 12.62 0.81
C SER A 19 24.26 11.55 1.82
N LYS A 20 24.40 11.97 3.08
CA LYS A 20 24.67 11.06 4.17
C LYS A 20 23.38 10.26 4.32
N ASN A 21 23.30 9.08 3.69
CA ASN A 21 22.16 8.18 3.88
C ASN A 21 22.26 7.63 5.30
N CYS A 22 21.51 8.24 6.22
CA CYS A 22 21.53 7.88 7.64
C CYS A 22 20.64 6.67 7.94
N ILE A 23 19.72 6.33 7.02
CA ILE A 23 19.03 5.05 6.99
C ILE A 23 19.82 4.09 6.10
N ASP A 24 20.20 2.95 6.66
CA ASP A 24 20.81 1.86 5.91
C ASP A 24 19.71 0.99 5.30
N TYR A 25 19.47 1.15 4.00
CA TYR A 25 18.51 0.32 3.26
C TYR A 25 19.05 -1.10 2.99
N ASN A 26 20.32 -1.38 3.28
CA ASN A 26 20.97 -2.68 3.09
C ASN A 26 21.14 -3.46 4.41
N ILE A 27 20.40 -3.08 5.45
CA ILE A 27 20.46 -3.77 6.75
C ILE A 27 20.20 -5.25 6.54
N ASN A 28 21.13 -6.09 7.02
CA ASN A 28 20.92 -7.53 7.03
C ASN A 28 19.92 -7.88 8.15
N VAL A 29 18.69 -8.20 7.74
CA VAL A 29 17.62 -8.66 8.64
C VAL A 29 17.50 -10.19 8.72
N ASP A 30 18.45 -10.96 8.16
CA ASP A 30 18.37 -12.43 8.12
C ASP A 30 18.37 -13.06 9.51
N LYS A 31 19.00 -12.38 10.49
CA LYS A 31 19.02 -12.80 11.89
C LYS A 31 17.69 -12.58 12.62
N GLN A 32 16.77 -11.79 12.04
CA GLN A 32 15.44 -11.58 12.62
C GLN A 32 14.63 -12.86 12.49
N LYS A 33 14.36 -13.49 13.64
CA LYS A 33 13.52 -14.68 13.73
C LYS A 33 12.07 -14.24 13.87
N ILE A 34 11.37 -14.15 12.74
CA ILE A 34 9.92 -13.99 12.69
C ILE A 34 9.26 -15.29 12.26
N SER A 35 8.02 -15.50 12.69
CA SER A 35 7.17 -16.58 12.20
C SER A 35 5.78 -16.01 11.96
N LEU A 36 5.49 -15.70 10.70
CA LEU A 36 4.15 -15.32 10.28
C LEU A 36 3.32 -16.60 10.05
N LYS A 37 2.11 -16.61 10.57
CA LYS A 37 1.12 -17.66 10.27
C LYS A 37 0.40 -17.29 8.97
N TYR A 38 0.39 -18.20 8.01
CA TYR A 38 -0.36 -18.07 6.77
C TYR A 38 -1.58 -18.99 6.78
N ASN A 39 -2.75 -18.46 6.42
CA ASN A 39 -3.97 -19.22 6.23
C ASN A 39 -4.55 -18.95 4.83
N HIS A 40 -5.28 -19.92 4.30
CA HIS A 40 -5.86 -19.85 2.96
C HIS A 40 -7.37 -20.10 3.04
N LEU A 41 -8.12 -19.07 3.41
CA LEU A 41 -9.57 -19.16 3.56
C LEU A 41 -10.20 -19.55 2.22
N GLU A 42 -9.71 -19.04 1.10
CA GLU A 42 -10.20 -19.39 -0.23
C GLU A 42 -10.07 -20.90 -0.53
N LYS A 43 -8.94 -21.52 -0.17
CA LYS A 43 -8.73 -22.96 -0.41
C LYS A 43 -9.68 -23.79 0.44
N GLU A 44 -9.87 -23.40 1.69
CA GLU A 44 -10.74 -24.11 2.63
C GLU A 44 -12.23 -23.95 2.25
N LEU A 45 -12.62 -22.73 1.85
CA LEU A 45 -13.97 -22.41 1.41
C LEU A 45 -14.38 -23.21 0.16
N PHE A 46 -13.48 -23.29 -0.83
CA PHE A 46 -13.76 -23.93 -2.12
C PHE A 46 -13.33 -25.40 -2.20
N SER A 47 -12.88 -25.98 -1.08
CA SER A 47 -12.61 -27.42 -1.01
C SER A 47 -13.90 -28.24 -1.20
N ALA A 48 -13.81 -29.31 -1.99
CA ALA A 48 -14.93 -30.21 -2.28
C ALA A 48 -15.13 -31.31 -1.21
N GLU A 49 -14.20 -31.42 -0.25
CA GLU A 49 -14.10 -32.57 0.67
C GLU A 49 -14.99 -32.45 1.93
N ILE A 50 -15.57 -31.28 2.18
CA ILE A 50 -16.34 -30.99 3.40
C ILE A 50 -17.76 -30.56 3.03
N ASP A 51 -18.76 -31.21 3.65
CA ASP A 51 -20.15 -30.78 3.58
C ASP A 51 -20.30 -29.31 4.01
N ASN A 52 -21.24 -28.56 3.40
CA ASN A 52 -21.31 -27.12 3.58
C ASN A 52 -21.71 -26.69 5.01
N GLU A 53 -22.46 -27.51 5.76
CA GLU A 53 -22.77 -27.23 7.16
C GLU A 53 -21.51 -27.37 8.03
N ALA A 54 -20.82 -28.50 7.90
CA ALA A 54 -19.56 -28.74 8.60
C ALA A 54 -18.51 -27.68 8.24
N LYS A 55 -18.42 -27.31 6.97
CA LYS A 55 -17.52 -26.27 6.46
C LYS A 55 -17.84 -24.91 7.06
N HIS A 56 -19.10 -24.50 7.06
CA HIS A 56 -19.50 -23.21 7.62
C HIS A 56 -19.14 -23.11 9.10
N ASN A 57 -19.46 -24.14 9.89
CA ASN A 57 -19.13 -24.20 11.31
C ASN A 57 -17.61 -24.18 11.56
N TYR A 58 -16.84 -24.96 10.78
CA TYR A 58 -15.38 -24.96 10.85
C TYR A 58 -14.77 -23.58 10.53
N LEU A 59 -15.28 -22.90 9.49
CA LEU A 59 -14.78 -21.58 9.11
C LEU A 59 -15.13 -20.50 10.14
N ILE A 60 -16.32 -20.58 10.77
CA ILE A 60 -16.68 -19.74 11.91
C ILE A 60 -15.69 -19.95 13.05
N ASP A 61 -15.44 -21.19 13.47
CA ASP A 61 -14.55 -21.48 14.61
C ASP A 61 -13.10 -21.04 14.34
N LYS A 62 -12.59 -21.31 13.14
CA LYS A 62 -11.18 -21.05 12.81
C LYS A 62 -10.85 -19.58 12.59
N TYR A 63 -11.72 -18.84 11.89
CA TYR A 63 -11.46 -17.45 11.47
C TYR A 63 -12.29 -16.43 12.26
N ASP A 64 -13.26 -16.88 13.06
CA ASP A 64 -14.04 -16.09 14.02
C ASP A 64 -14.60 -14.79 13.40
N ARG A 65 -14.15 -13.62 13.89
CA ARG A 65 -14.60 -12.32 13.42
C ARG A 65 -14.30 -12.08 11.95
N LEU A 66 -13.17 -12.60 11.43
CA LEU A 66 -12.83 -12.45 10.01
C LEU A 66 -13.86 -13.16 9.12
N TYR A 67 -14.24 -14.40 9.46
CA TYR A 67 -15.26 -15.12 8.69
C TYR A 67 -16.65 -14.51 8.85
N SER A 68 -16.99 -14.05 10.06
CA SER A 68 -18.26 -13.36 10.30
C SER A 68 -18.39 -12.08 9.45
N LEU A 69 -17.32 -11.29 9.36
CA LEU A 69 -17.24 -10.10 8.50
C LEU A 69 -17.32 -10.48 7.02
N PHE A 70 -16.54 -11.48 6.61
CA PHE A 70 -16.53 -11.99 5.25
C PHE A 70 -17.93 -12.43 4.81
N TYR A 71 -18.60 -13.28 5.59
CA TYR A 71 -19.92 -13.79 5.29
C TYR A 71 -20.98 -12.67 5.21
N SER A 72 -21.01 -11.79 6.22
CA SER A 72 -22.09 -10.80 6.35
C SER A 72 -21.90 -9.58 5.46
N GLN A 73 -20.66 -9.12 5.24
CA GLN A 73 -20.38 -7.86 4.54
C GLN A 73 -19.79 -8.06 3.16
N MET A 74 -18.92 -9.06 2.97
CA MET A 74 -18.27 -9.28 1.67
C MET A 74 -19.14 -10.14 0.76
N LEU A 75 -19.65 -11.27 1.28
CA LEU A 75 -20.62 -12.09 0.54
C LEU A 75 -22.01 -11.49 0.55
N ASN A 76 -22.32 -10.65 1.53
CA ASN A 76 -23.64 -10.07 1.76
C ASN A 76 -24.74 -11.12 1.96
N GLU A 77 -24.41 -12.21 2.67
CA GLU A 77 -25.31 -13.34 2.92
C GLU A 77 -26.04 -13.24 4.27
N GLY A 78 -26.05 -12.05 4.89
CA GLY A 78 -26.75 -11.78 6.14
C GLY A 78 -26.03 -12.32 7.38
N ASN A 79 -26.80 -12.78 8.39
CA ASN A 79 -26.23 -13.22 9.66
C ASN A 79 -25.59 -14.63 9.52
N PRO A 80 -24.27 -14.79 9.79
CA PRO A 80 -23.60 -16.10 9.74
C PRO A 80 -24.12 -17.07 10.80
N PHE A 81 -24.71 -16.60 11.89
CA PHE A 81 -25.22 -17.48 12.96
C PHE A 81 -26.69 -17.91 12.77
N SER A 82 -27.29 -17.64 11.61
CA SER A 82 -28.66 -18.08 11.30
C SER A 82 -28.69 -19.54 10.88
N GLU A 83 -29.77 -20.27 11.18
CA GLU A 83 -29.97 -21.67 10.76
C GLU A 83 -29.80 -21.88 9.25
N ASN A 84 -30.22 -20.92 8.43
CA ASN A 84 -30.10 -20.99 6.97
C ASN A 84 -28.72 -20.55 6.42
N ALA A 85 -27.75 -20.21 7.27
CA ALA A 85 -26.47 -19.65 6.82
C ALA A 85 -25.64 -20.64 5.97
N PRO A 86 -25.53 -21.93 6.34
CA PRO A 86 -24.87 -22.93 5.49
C PRO A 86 -25.52 -23.11 4.11
N ILE A 87 -26.85 -23.02 4.04
CA ILE A 87 -27.59 -23.16 2.78
C ILE A 87 -27.27 -21.99 1.84
N ARG A 88 -27.29 -20.76 2.36
CA ARG A 88 -26.90 -19.57 1.57
C ARG A 88 -25.44 -19.63 1.14
N LEU A 89 -24.54 -20.08 2.02
CA LEU A 89 -23.14 -20.30 1.67
C LEU A 89 -22.99 -21.28 0.50
N LYS A 90 -23.70 -22.41 0.55
CA LYS A 90 -23.72 -23.39 -0.53
C LYS A 90 -24.17 -22.75 -1.85
N THR A 91 -25.30 -22.04 -1.82
CA THR A 91 -25.81 -21.34 -3.01
C THR A 91 -24.79 -20.36 -3.58
N PHE A 92 -24.09 -19.61 -2.72
CA PHE A 92 -23.03 -18.70 -3.13
C PHE A 92 -21.86 -19.43 -3.80
N ILE A 93 -21.35 -20.50 -3.18
CA ILE A 93 -20.20 -21.28 -3.68
C ILE A 93 -20.53 -21.93 -5.03
N GLU A 94 -21.72 -22.54 -5.15
CA GLU A 94 -22.17 -23.27 -6.33
C GLU A 94 -22.62 -22.35 -7.47
N HIS A 95 -22.72 -21.03 -7.23
CA HIS A 95 -23.08 -20.08 -8.28
C HIS A 95 -22.03 -20.09 -9.41
N PRO A 96 -22.42 -20.17 -10.70
CA PRO A 96 -21.46 -20.32 -11.81
C PRO A 96 -20.37 -19.24 -11.84
N SER A 97 -20.72 -17.98 -11.56
CA SER A 97 -19.75 -16.89 -11.50
C SER A 97 -18.74 -17.06 -10.37
N THR A 98 -19.19 -17.51 -9.19
CA THR A 98 -18.30 -17.80 -8.05
C THR A 98 -17.36 -18.96 -8.38
N SER A 99 -17.86 -19.99 -9.05
CA SER A 99 -17.04 -21.12 -9.49
C SER A 99 -15.98 -20.72 -10.52
N GLU A 100 -16.31 -19.86 -11.50
CA GLU A 100 -15.32 -19.31 -12.44
C GLU A 100 -14.26 -18.46 -11.73
N ILE A 101 -14.67 -17.62 -10.77
CA ILE A 101 -13.74 -16.75 -10.05
C ILE A 101 -12.81 -17.55 -9.13
N SER A 102 -13.37 -18.44 -8.32
CA SER A 102 -12.60 -19.29 -7.40
C SER A 102 -11.60 -20.16 -8.13
N SER A 103 -12.00 -20.83 -9.22
CA SER A 103 -11.07 -21.63 -10.04
C SER A 103 -9.95 -20.77 -10.64
N THR A 104 -10.25 -19.54 -11.06
CA THR A 104 -9.24 -18.61 -11.57
C THR A 104 -8.24 -18.21 -10.48
N ILE A 105 -8.71 -17.88 -9.27
CA ILE A 105 -7.86 -17.55 -8.12
C ILE A 105 -6.97 -18.73 -7.74
N LEU A 106 -7.56 -19.92 -7.57
CA LEU A 106 -6.83 -21.14 -7.18
C LEU A 106 -5.78 -21.56 -8.21
N THR A 107 -6.00 -21.25 -9.48
CA THR A 107 -5.02 -21.50 -10.55
C THR A 107 -3.92 -20.44 -10.53
N TYR A 108 -4.29 -19.15 -10.54
CA TYR A 108 -3.35 -18.03 -10.64
C TYR A 108 -2.43 -17.91 -9.41
N PHE A 109 -2.96 -18.21 -8.21
CA PHE A 109 -2.24 -18.21 -6.94
C PHE A 109 -2.03 -19.63 -6.39
N SER A 110 -1.87 -20.61 -7.29
CA SER A 110 -1.58 -22.00 -6.90
C SER A 110 -0.29 -22.12 -6.08
N ASP A 111 0.73 -21.31 -6.44
CA ASP A 111 1.93 -21.09 -5.63
C ASP A 111 1.92 -19.65 -5.07
N PHE A 112 1.73 -19.54 -3.75
CA PHE A 112 1.77 -18.27 -3.03
C PHE A 112 3.16 -17.96 -2.44
N SER A 113 4.11 -18.91 -2.51
CA SER A 113 5.42 -18.81 -1.87
C SER A 113 6.27 -17.59 -2.29
N PRO A 114 6.19 -17.06 -3.53
CA PRO A 114 6.91 -15.84 -3.89
C PRO A 114 6.45 -14.63 -3.06
N TYR A 115 5.13 -14.48 -2.88
CA TYR A 115 4.56 -13.40 -2.06
C TYR A 115 4.85 -13.62 -0.59
N GLU A 116 4.79 -14.86 -0.09
CA GLU A 116 5.18 -15.16 1.30
C GLU A 116 6.63 -14.77 1.55
N LYS A 117 7.55 -15.05 0.62
CA LYS A 117 8.96 -14.68 0.76
C LYS A 117 9.15 -13.18 0.87
N GLU A 118 8.48 -12.40 0.01
CA GLU A 118 8.54 -10.94 0.05
C GLU A 118 7.88 -10.35 1.30
N ILE A 119 6.70 -10.87 1.69
CA ILE A 119 6.02 -10.47 2.93
C ILE A 119 6.92 -10.77 4.14
N ASN A 120 7.47 -11.98 4.25
CA ASN A 120 8.39 -12.31 5.35
C ASN A 120 9.62 -11.39 5.36
N SER A 121 10.18 -11.07 4.20
CA SER A 121 11.28 -10.10 4.10
C SER A 121 10.86 -8.74 4.66
N ALA A 122 9.69 -8.23 4.27
CA ALA A 122 9.19 -6.96 4.74
C ALA A 122 8.91 -6.95 6.25
N PHE A 123 8.35 -8.03 6.78
CA PHE A 123 8.10 -8.18 8.21
C PHE A 123 9.38 -8.35 9.04
N LYS A 124 10.47 -8.88 8.47
CA LYS A 124 11.77 -8.91 9.14
C LYS A 124 12.32 -7.48 9.32
N HIS A 125 12.17 -6.63 8.31
CA HIS A 125 12.51 -5.20 8.43
C HIS A 125 11.61 -4.50 9.44
N PHE A 126 10.30 -4.74 9.39
CA PHE A 126 9.37 -4.23 10.39
C PHE A 126 9.80 -4.63 11.82
N ASN A 127 10.09 -5.91 12.06
CA ASN A 127 10.52 -6.41 13.37
C ASN A 127 11.86 -5.84 13.83
N TYR A 128 12.77 -5.54 12.89
CA TYR A 128 14.03 -4.86 13.21
C TYR A 128 13.79 -3.47 13.81
N TYR A 129 12.89 -2.68 13.22
CA TYR A 129 12.57 -1.34 13.72
C TYR A 129 11.56 -1.34 14.89
N PHE A 130 10.70 -2.35 14.98
CA PHE A 130 9.63 -2.44 15.98
C PHE A 130 9.58 -3.83 16.65
N PRO A 131 10.63 -4.24 17.39
CA PRO A 131 10.75 -5.60 17.92
C PRO A 131 9.68 -5.96 18.97
N ASP A 132 9.10 -4.95 19.64
CA ASP A 132 8.04 -5.14 20.63
C ASP A 132 6.63 -5.19 20.00
N SER A 133 6.51 -5.02 18.68
CA SER A 133 5.22 -5.05 18.00
C SER A 133 4.73 -6.48 17.81
N THR A 134 3.42 -6.70 18.01
CA THR A 134 2.79 -7.97 17.68
C THR A 134 2.68 -8.16 16.17
N LEU A 135 3.11 -9.32 15.68
CA LEU A 135 2.96 -9.69 14.27
C LEU A 135 1.54 -10.22 14.00
N PRO A 136 0.88 -9.81 12.90
CA PRO A 136 -0.39 -10.38 12.49
C PRO A 136 -0.20 -11.75 11.86
N SER A 137 -1.28 -12.51 11.76
CA SER A 137 -1.37 -13.59 10.77
C SER A 137 -1.74 -13.02 9.40
N ILE A 138 -1.35 -13.71 8.33
CA ILE A 138 -1.72 -13.37 6.96
C ILE A 138 -2.75 -14.39 6.49
N THR A 139 -3.89 -13.93 6.00
CA THR A 139 -4.93 -14.82 5.48
C THR A 139 -5.30 -14.40 4.07
N THR A 140 -5.17 -15.29 3.10
CA THR A 140 -5.74 -15.05 1.76
C THR A 140 -7.23 -15.43 1.77
N LEU A 141 -8.02 -14.72 0.96
CA LEU A 141 -9.43 -15.04 0.71
C LEU A 141 -9.87 -14.57 -0.68
N TYR A 142 -11.06 -14.99 -1.08
CA TYR A 142 -11.83 -14.31 -2.13
C TYR A 142 -12.74 -13.28 -1.44
N SER A 143 -12.46 -11.98 -1.56
CA SER A 143 -13.21 -10.92 -0.84
C SER A 143 -14.49 -10.48 -1.55
N ASN A 144 -14.89 -11.17 -2.61
CA ASN A 144 -15.99 -10.76 -3.47
C ASN A 144 -15.85 -9.31 -3.98
N PHE A 145 -14.62 -8.92 -4.31
CA PHE A 145 -14.22 -7.58 -4.76
C PHE A 145 -14.46 -6.43 -3.77
N ASN A 146 -14.52 -6.72 -2.47
CA ASN A 146 -14.75 -5.70 -1.45
C ASN A 146 -13.45 -5.08 -0.90
N ALA A 147 -12.33 -5.82 -0.89
CA ALA A 147 -11.10 -5.33 -0.29
C ALA A 147 -9.84 -5.93 -0.92
N ASN A 148 -8.85 -5.06 -1.19
CA ASN A 148 -7.48 -5.47 -1.50
C ASN A 148 -6.85 -6.15 -0.27
N THR A 149 -6.76 -5.37 0.82
CA THR A 149 -6.29 -5.80 2.13
C THR A 149 -7.18 -5.20 3.22
N ILE A 150 -7.39 -5.93 4.29
CA ILE A 150 -8.09 -5.47 5.50
C ILE A 150 -7.47 -6.11 6.72
N GLU A 151 -7.32 -5.36 7.81
CA GLU A 151 -6.93 -5.95 9.09
C GLU A 151 -8.17 -6.17 9.96
N VAL A 152 -8.37 -7.40 10.40
CA VAL A 152 -9.40 -7.78 11.37
C VAL A 152 -8.71 -8.41 12.56
N ASP A 153 -8.82 -7.76 13.72
CA ASP A 153 -8.12 -8.10 14.95
C ASP A 153 -6.59 -8.19 14.75
N LYS A 154 -6.02 -9.40 14.69
CA LYS A 154 -4.58 -9.65 14.47
C LYS A 154 -4.33 -10.37 13.15
N THR A 155 -5.19 -10.17 12.16
CA THR A 155 -5.10 -10.83 10.86
C THR A 155 -5.19 -9.81 9.74
N ILE A 156 -4.19 -9.77 8.86
CA ILE A 156 -4.28 -9.07 7.59
C ILE A 156 -4.83 -10.05 6.56
N ALA A 157 -6.04 -9.76 6.08
CA ALA A 157 -6.75 -10.52 5.08
C ALA A 157 -6.48 -9.92 3.69
N ILE A 158 -6.17 -10.77 2.69
CA ILE A 158 -5.82 -10.37 1.32
C ILE A 158 -6.86 -10.93 0.35
N GLY A 159 -7.59 -10.05 -0.35
CA GLY A 159 -8.56 -10.43 -1.39
C GLY A 159 -7.85 -10.74 -2.71
N LEU A 160 -7.62 -12.02 -3.02
CA LEU A 160 -6.78 -12.44 -4.15
C LEU A 160 -7.35 -12.04 -5.53
N GLU A 161 -8.67 -11.95 -5.66
CA GLU A 161 -9.34 -11.51 -6.89
C GLU A 161 -8.97 -10.07 -7.29
N MET A 162 -8.52 -9.27 -6.32
CA MET A 162 -8.07 -7.89 -6.54
C MET A 162 -6.69 -7.81 -7.19
N TYR A 163 -6.03 -8.95 -7.43
CA TYR A 163 -4.64 -9.04 -7.90
C TYR A 163 -4.47 -9.88 -9.18
N LEU A 164 -5.57 -10.23 -9.86
CA LEU A 164 -5.57 -11.12 -11.05
C LEU A 164 -4.92 -10.52 -12.33
N GLY A 165 -4.67 -9.21 -12.35
CA GLY A 165 -4.16 -8.46 -13.49
C GLY A 165 -5.27 -7.89 -14.36
N GLU A 166 -5.06 -6.69 -14.90
CA GLU A 166 -6.03 -5.99 -15.78
C GLU A 166 -6.39 -6.79 -17.04
N ASN A 167 -5.50 -7.70 -17.45
CA ASN A 167 -5.69 -8.51 -18.66
C ASN A 167 -6.52 -9.77 -18.44
N ASN A 168 -6.79 -10.13 -17.18
CA ASN A 168 -7.60 -11.28 -16.81
C ASN A 168 -9.06 -11.09 -17.28
N LYS A 169 -9.67 -12.18 -17.74
CA LYS A 169 -11.06 -12.19 -18.26
C LYS A 169 -12.06 -11.67 -17.23
N ILE A 170 -11.93 -12.07 -15.96
CA ILE A 170 -12.79 -11.63 -14.86
C ILE A 170 -12.64 -10.13 -14.63
N VAL A 171 -11.40 -9.63 -14.53
CA VAL A 171 -11.14 -8.20 -14.30
C VAL A 171 -11.69 -7.35 -15.46
N LYS A 172 -11.56 -7.83 -16.71
CA LYS A 172 -12.14 -7.16 -17.88
C LYS A 172 -13.67 -7.10 -17.83
N SER A 173 -14.33 -8.17 -17.38
CA SER A 173 -15.80 -8.27 -17.35
C SER A 173 -16.47 -7.51 -16.20
N LEU A 174 -15.71 -7.06 -15.18
CA LEU A 174 -16.29 -6.27 -14.08
C LEU A 174 -17.02 -5.01 -14.60
N PRO A 175 -18.14 -4.61 -13.98
CA PRO A 175 -18.90 -3.44 -14.43
C PRO A 175 -18.11 -2.15 -14.23
N SER A 176 -18.00 -1.33 -15.28
CA SER A 176 -17.18 -0.11 -15.28
C SER A 176 -17.69 0.99 -14.34
N ASP A 177 -18.97 0.95 -13.94
CA ASP A 177 -19.54 1.90 -12.98
C ASP A 177 -18.99 1.72 -11.56
N TYR A 178 -18.59 0.48 -11.22
CA TYR A 178 -17.99 0.13 -9.93
C TYR A 178 -16.47 -0.05 -10.04
N PHE A 179 -16.00 -0.58 -11.16
CA PHE A 179 -14.59 -0.84 -11.45
C PHE A 179 -14.18 -0.09 -12.73
N PRO A 180 -14.02 1.24 -12.66
CA PRO A 180 -13.57 2.02 -13.80
C PRO A 180 -12.17 1.58 -14.23
N LYS A 181 -11.79 1.90 -15.48
CA LYS A 181 -10.54 1.42 -16.11
C LYS A 181 -9.30 1.61 -15.23
N PHE A 182 -9.15 2.78 -14.60
CA PHE A 182 -8.00 3.07 -13.74
C PHE A 182 -7.94 2.18 -12.49
N ILE A 183 -9.06 1.68 -11.98
CA ILE A 183 -9.07 0.70 -10.87
C ILE A 183 -8.62 -0.66 -11.38
N LYS A 184 -9.19 -1.12 -12.50
CA LYS A 184 -8.83 -2.41 -13.14
C LYS A 184 -7.33 -2.49 -13.47
N GLN A 185 -6.75 -1.41 -13.96
CA GLN A 185 -5.31 -1.26 -14.22
C GLN A 185 -4.44 -1.51 -12.98
N LYS A 186 -4.97 -1.24 -11.78
CA LYS A 186 -4.28 -1.44 -10.50
C LYS A 186 -4.63 -2.76 -9.81
N MET A 187 -5.44 -3.62 -10.43
CA MET A 187 -5.74 -4.95 -9.90
C MET A 187 -4.62 -5.93 -10.29
N ASN A 188 -3.39 -5.72 -9.79
CA ASN A 188 -2.20 -6.46 -10.23
C ASN A 188 -1.38 -6.92 -9.03
N ALA A 189 -0.94 -8.19 -9.05
CA ALA A 189 -0.19 -8.81 -7.98
C ALA A 189 1.13 -8.12 -7.59
N GLN A 190 1.73 -7.32 -8.46
CA GLN A 190 2.92 -6.52 -8.10
C GLN A 190 2.68 -5.54 -6.94
N TYR A 191 1.42 -5.16 -6.67
CA TYR A 191 1.07 -4.26 -5.57
C TYR A 191 0.75 -4.99 -4.26
N LEU A 192 0.65 -6.33 -4.27
CA LEU A 192 0.14 -7.13 -3.15
C LEU A 192 0.95 -6.90 -1.87
N VAL A 193 2.27 -7.05 -1.94
CA VAL A 193 3.15 -6.90 -0.77
C VAL A 193 3.10 -5.46 -0.24
N SER A 194 3.07 -4.47 -1.13
CA SER A 194 2.98 -3.07 -0.74
C SER A 194 1.65 -2.75 -0.06
N ASP A 195 0.54 -3.31 -0.53
CA ASP A 195 -0.77 -3.16 0.12
C ASP A 195 -0.84 -3.84 1.49
N VAL A 196 -0.15 -4.98 1.67
CA VAL A 196 -0.02 -5.63 2.98
C VAL A 196 0.73 -4.73 3.95
N MET A 197 1.87 -4.16 3.52
CA MET A 197 2.65 -3.25 4.35
C MET A 197 1.91 -1.93 4.62
N HIS A 198 1.20 -1.40 3.62
CA HIS A 198 0.35 -0.22 3.81
C HIS A 198 -0.74 -0.50 4.86
N CYS A 199 -1.45 -1.64 4.78
CA CYS A 199 -2.46 -2.04 5.75
C CYS A 199 -1.89 -2.06 7.17
N LEU A 200 -0.77 -2.77 7.37
CA LEU A 200 -0.09 -2.86 8.66
C LEU A 200 0.32 -1.47 9.19
N LEU A 201 1.07 -0.71 8.39
CA LEU A 201 1.71 0.52 8.84
C LEU A 201 0.72 1.64 9.04
N HIS A 202 -0.29 1.74 8.18
CA HIS A 202 -1.37 2.68 8.37
C HIS A 202 -2.10 2.39 9.68
N ASN A 203 -2.53 1.15 9.92
CA ASN A 203 -3.27 0.82 11.15
C ASN A 203 -2.44 0.98 12.43
N ARG A 204 -1.11 0.80 12.36
CA ARG A 204 -0.23 0.91 13.52
C ARG A 204 0.27 2.33 13.79
N PHE A 205 0.55 3.11 12.74
CA PHE A 205 1.32 4.35 12.88
C PHE A 205 0.67 5.57 12.25
N TYR A 206 -0.39 5.43 11.46
CA TYR A 206 -1.07 6.61 10.94
C TYR A 206 -1.63 7.42 12.11
N THR A 207 -1.29 8.70 12.14
CA THR A 207 -1.83 9.67 13.08
C THR A 207 -2.04 10.94 12.29
N SER A 208 -3.28 11.44 12.26
CA SER A 208 -3.54 12.76 11.69
C SER A 208 -2.73 13.81 12.45
N LEU A 209 -1.84 14.51 11.76
CA LEU A 209 -1.03 15.59 12.32
C LEU A 209 -1.79 16.94 12.39
N GLY A 210 -2.99 17.00 11.81
CA GLY A 210 -3.79 18.21 11.64
C GLY A 210 -4.88 18.01 10.57
N ASP A 211 -5.72 19.02 10.40
CA ASP A 211 -6.86 18.99 9.47
C ASP A 211 -6.59 19.68 8.12
N ASP A 212 -5.39 20.25 7.94
CA ASP A 212 -4.92 20.90 6.71
C ASP A 212 -4.18 19.96 5.74
N PHE A 213 -3.96 20.44 4.51
CA PHE A 213 -3.34 19.67 3.42
C PHE A 213 -1.95 19.17 3.75
N LEU A 214 -1.08 20.05 4.25
CA LEU A 214 0.28 19.70 4.63
C LEU A 214 0.25 18.58 5.67
N SER A 215 -0.56 18.72 6.71
CA SER A 215 -0.66 17.73 7.78
C SER A 215 -1.10 16.37 7.24
N GLU A 216 -2.06 16.33 6.32
CA GLU A 216 -2.55 15.09 5.71
C GLU A 216 -1.47 14.43 4.84
N ILE A 217 -0.85 15.17 3.92
CA ILE A 217 0.16 14.58 3.02
C ILE A 217 1.41 14.14 3.79
N ILE A 218 1.79 14.82 4.87
CA ILE A 218 2.90 14.36 5.72
C ILE A 218 2.51 13.12 6.51
N SER A 219 1.27 13.04 7.01
CA SER A 219 0.78 11.83 7.71
C SER A 219 0.84 10.60 6.79
N LEU A 220 0.34 10.73 5.56
CA LEU A 220 0.39 9.67 4.55
C LEU A 220 1.81 9.41 4.04
N GLY A 221 2.60 10.47 3.85
CA GLY A 221 4.00 10.41 3.42
C GLY A 221 4.88 9.64 4.39
N LYS A 222 4.65 9.78 5.71
CA LYS A 222 5.31 8.96 6.73
C LYS A 222 5.02 7.48 6.55
N ILE A 223 3.77 7.10 6.25
CA ILE A 223 3.43 5.70 5.97
C ILE A 223 4.14 5.21 4.71
N SER A 224 4.13 5.99 3.62
CA SER A 224 4.85 5.64 2.39
C SER A 224 6.36 5.51 2.57
N TYR A 225 6.97 6.34 3.42
CA TYR A 225 8.39 6.24 3.76
C TYR A 225 8.69 4.98 4.58
N LEU A 226 7.85 4.63 5.55
CA LEU A 226 7.98 3.38 6.30
C LEU A 226 7.86 2.15 5.40
N ILE A 227 6.98 2.19 4.38
CA ILE A 227 6.91 1.12 3.37
C ILE A 227 8.25 0.98 2.65
N GLU A 228 8.85 2.07 2.13
CA GLU A 228 10.16 2.01 1.46
C GLU A 228 11.23 1.36 2.33
N VAL A 229 11.33 1.80 3.59
CA VAL A 229 12.32 1.29 4.55
C VAL A 229 12.13 -0.21 4.84
N MET A 230 10.90 -0.71 4.77
CA MET A 230 10.57 -2.11 5.03
C MET A 230 10.57 -2.98 3.77
N THR A 231 10.50 -2.38 2.59
CA THR A 231 10.56 -3.06 1.30
C THR A 231 11.71 -2.53 0.45
N PRO A 232 12.98 -2.55 0.93
CA PRO A 232 14.09 -1.87 0.25
C PRO A 232 14.42 -2.44 -1.13
N ASN A 233 13.98 -3.67 -1.42
CA ASN A 233 14.20 -4.33 -2.70
C ASN A 233 13.03 -4.14 -3.70
N GLN A 234 11.97 -3.41 -3.32
CA GLN A 234 10.85 -3.13 -4.22
C GLN A 234 11.05 -1.82 -4.97
N ASP A 235 10.64 -1.81 -6.24
CA ASP A 235 10.65 -0.59 -7.05
C ASP A 235 9.78 0.50 -6.39
N GLU A 236 10.27 1.75 -6.38
CA GLU A 236 9.61 2.88 -5.70
C GLU A 236 8.16 3.09 -6.16
N ASN A 237 7.83 2.84 -7.42
CA ASN A 237 6.47 3.06 -7.94
C ASN A 237 5.42 2.21 -7.22
N LEU A 238 5.80 1.03 -6.70
CA LEU A 238 4.86 0.08 -6.11
C LEU A 238 4.21 0.62 -4.83
N LYS A 239 4.92 1.42 -4.02
CA LYS A 239 4.38 2.02 -2.77
C LYS A 239 3.24 3.02 -2.97
N PHE A 240 3.10 3.54 -4.19
CA PHE A 240 2.02 4.44 -4.56
C PHE A 240 0.95 3.79 -5.43
N ARG A 241 1.13 2.50 -5.77
CA ARG A 241 0.42 1.81 -6.85
C ARG A 241 0.59 2.50 -8.21
N TYR A 242 1.77 3.06 -8.46
CA TYR A 242 2.11 3.68 -9.72
C TYR A 242 2.65 2.66 -10.73
N SER A 243 2.39 2.90 -12.01
CA SER A 243 3.24 2.36 -13.08
C SER A 243 4.61 3.04 -13.04
N LYS A 244 5.58 2.51 -13.78
CA LYS A 244 6.90 3.16 -13.91
C LYS A 244 6.76 4.55 -14.55
N ASP A 245 5.94 4.67 -15.60
CA ASP A 245 5.70 5.94 -16.29
C ASP A 245 5.02 6.99 -15.39
N GLU A 246 4.08 6.58 -14.54
CA GLU A 246 3.44 7.49 -13.58
C GLU A 246 4.44 8.03 -12.54
N LEU A 247 5.35 7.18 -12.07
CA LEU A 247 6.43 7.63 -11.17
C LEU A 247 7.39 8.58 -11.90
N ILE A 248 7.80 8.26 -13.12
CA ILE A 248 8.67 9.11 -13.94
C ILE A 248 8.00 10.48 -14.13
N TRP A 249 6.70 10.50 -14.45
CA TRP A 249 5.96 11.75 -14.59
C TRP A 249 6.00 12.59 -13.30
N CYS A 250 5.80 11.97 -12.13
CA CYS A 250 5.89 12.68 -10.85
C CYS A 250 7.28 13.29 -10.63
N GLN A 251 8.35 12.55 -10.95
CA GLN A 251 9.72 13.00 -10.80
C GLN A 251 10.04 14.15 -11.76
N GLU A 252 9.66 14.04 -13.04
CA GLU A 252 9.87 15.08 -14.06
C GLU A 252 9.04 16.35 -13.81
N ASN A 253 7.98 16.27 -12.99
CA ASN A 253 7.08 17.37 -12.71
C ASN A 253 7.10 17.80 -11.23
N GLU A 254 8.11 17.39 -10.45
CA GLU A 254 8.17 17.65 -9.00
C GLU A 254 8.03 19.16 -8.69
N GLN A 255 8.82 20.00 -9.38
CA GLN A 255 8.74 21.45 -9.23
C GLN A 255 7.36 21.99 -9.61
N ASN A 256 6.78 21.57 -10.74
CA ASN A 256 5.46 22.03 -11.19
C ASN A 256 4.35 21.66 -10.18
N ILE A 257 4.41 20.45 -9.61
CA ILE A 257 3.49 19.99 -8.57
C ILE A 257 3.62 20.89 -7.34
N TRP A 258 4.85 21.14 -6.89
CA TRP A 258 5.14 22.00 -5.73
C TRP A 258 4.64 23.43 -5.94
N GLU A 259 4.95 24.03 -7.09
CA GLU A 259 4.50 25.39 -7.44
C GLU A 259 2.98 25.50 -7.49
N THR A 260 2.29 24.49 -8.04
CA THR A 260 0.81 24.46 -8.03
C THR A 260 0.28 24.52 -6.60
N ILE A 261 0.82 23.68 -5.71
CA ILE A 261 0.40 23.61 -4.31
C ILE A 261 0.66 24.91 -3.54
N VAL A 262 1.79 25.57 -3.80
CA VAL A 262 2.13 26.85 -3.17
C VAL A 262 1.29 27.99 -3.73
N ASN A 263 1.21 28.12 -5.06
CA ASN A 263 0.52 29.22 -5.74
C ASN A 263 -1.00 29.19 -5.47
N GLU A 264 -1.60 28.00 -5.39
CA GLU A 264 -3.00 27.83 -5.02
C GLU A 264 -3.25 27.89 -3.50
N ASN A 265 -2.22 28.17 -2.69
CA ASN A 265 -2.29 28.25 -1.23
C ASN A 265 -2.85 26.95 -0.58
N LEU A 266 -2.54 25.79 -1.16
CA LEU A 266 -3.12 24.51 -0.73
C LEU A 266 -2.56 24.04 0.61
N LEU A 267 -1.28 24.28 0.90
CA LEU A 267 -0.58 23.72 2.06
C LEU A 267 -1.34 23.83 3.39
N TYR A 268 -1.98 24.96 3.64
CA TYR A 268 -2.72 25.22 4.87
C TYR A 268 -4.25 25.21 4.69
N SER A 269 -4.72 24.80 3.50
CA SER A 269 -6.14 24.64 3.22
C SER A 269 -6.72 23.47 4.01
N LYS A 270 -7.92 23.68 4.53
CA LYS A 270 -8.73 22.67 5.23
C LYS A 270 -9.90 22.15 4.39
N ASP A 271 -9.97 22.56 3.12
CA ASP A 271 -11.01 22.09 2.21
C ASP A 271 -10.80 20.60 1.88
N LYS A 272 -11.65 19.75 2.46
CA LYS A 272 -11.57 18.29 2.30
C LYS A 272 -11.80 17.84 0.86
N LYS A 273 -12.59 18.57 0.06
CA LYS A 273 -12.78 18.21 -1.36
C LYS A 273 -11.49 18.44 -2.15
N LEU A 274 -10.84 19.57 -1.89
CA LEU A 274 -9.57 19.91 -2.51
C LEU A 274 -8.47 18.93 -2.06
N LEU A 275 -8.42 18.58 -0.79
CA LEU A 275 -7.56 17.52 -0.25
C LEU A 275 -7.71 16.21 -1.05
N ASN A 276 -8.96 15.76 -1.18
CA ASN A 276 -9.30 14.52 -1.85
C ASN A 276 -8.90 14.50 -3.34
N HIS A 277 -8.77 15.65 -4.00
CA HIS A 277 -8.28 15.70 -5.37
C HIS A 277 -6.85 15.20 -5.51
N PHE A 278 -6.01 15.39 -4.47
CA PHE A 278 -4.58 15.08 -4.51
C PHE A 278 -4.22 13.77 -3.81
N ILE A 279 -5.04 13.26 -2.89
CA ILE A 279 -4.69 12.06 -2.10
C ILE A 279 -5.49 10.80 -2.46
N SER A 280 -6.64 10.97 -3.15
CA SER A 280 -7.53 9.86 -3.48
C SER A 280 -7.20 9.25 -4.83
N LEU A 281 -7.57 7.98 -4.99
CA LEU A 281 -7.46 7.25 -6.24
C LEU A 281 -8.46 7.81 -7.27
N ALA A 282 -7.97 8.11 -8.47
CA ALA A 282 -8.73 8.73 -9.56
C ALA A 282 -8.03 8.44 -10.90
N PRO A 283 -8.64 8.79 -12.05
CA PRO A 283 -7.96 8.69 -13.34
C PRO A 283 -6.71 9.57 -13.45
N TYR A 284 -6.70 10.73 -12.79
CA TYR A 284 -5.58 11.67 -12.69
C TYR A 284 -5.80 12.58 -11.46
N THR A 285 -4.79 13.36 -11.07
CA THR A 285 -4.93 14.34 -9.97
C THR A 285 -5.63 15.60 -10.49
N LYS A 286 -6.84 15.90 -9.96
CA LYS A 286 -7.58 17.10 -10.38
C LYS A 286 -6.83 18.37 -9.94
N GLY A 287 -6.66 19.31 -10.87
CA GLY A 287 -5.82 20.49 -10.69
C GLY A 287 -4.47 20.38 -11.41
N LEU A 288 -4.08 19.18 -11.83
CA LEU A 288 -2.89 18.92 -12.65
C LEU A 288 -3.29 18.47 -14.06
N PRO A 289 -2.33 18.42 -15.02
CA PRO A 289 -2.56 17.86 -16.35
C PRO A 289 -3.12 16.43 -16.31
N LYS A 290 -3.82 16.01 -17.37
CA LYS A 290 -4.49 14.70 -17.42
C LYS A 290 -3.52 13.52 -17.40
N GLU A 291 -2.27 13.78 -17.74
CA GLU A 291 -1.15 12.86 -17.72
C GLU A 291 -0.67 12.57 -16.28
N SER A 292 -1.04 13.42 -15.32
CA SER A 292 -0.68 13.22 -13.92
C SER A 292 -1.28 11.92 -13.37
N PRO A 293 -0.53 11.15 -12.56
CA PRO A 293 -1.13 10.08 -11.78
C PRO A 293 -2.10 10.66 -10.75
N SER A 294 -2.97 9.82 -10.21
CA SER A 294 -3.71 10.18 -9.00
C SER A 294 -2.82 10.09 -7.76
N ARG A 295 -3.30 10.55 -6.61
CA ARG A 295 -2.57 10.47 -5.32
C ARG A 295 -1.23 11.21 -5.29
N VAL A 296 -0.99 12.19 -6.18
CA VAL A 296 0.26 12.97 -6.24
C VAL A 296 0.59 13.63 -4.89
N GLY A 297 -0.41 14.02 -4.10
CA GLY A 297 -0.19 14.55 -2.75
C GLY A 297 0.48 13.54 -1.81
N VAL A 298 0.16 12.25 -1.93
CA VAL A 298 0.82 11.18 -1.15
C VAL A 298 2.28 11.03 -1.55
N TRP A 299 2.56 11.02 -2.87
CA TRP A 299 3.92 10.97 -3.39
C TRP A 299 4.74 12.19 -2.95
N LEU A 300 4.20 13.39 -3.04
CA LEU A 300 4.87 14.61 -2.58
C LEU A 300 5.11 14.59 -1.06
N GLY A 301 4.10 14.17 -0.27
CA GLY A 301 4.24 14.01 1.17
C GLY A 301 5.38 13.06 1.54
N TYR A 302 5.51 11.95 0.80
CA TYR A 302 6.64 11.04 0.91
C TYR A 302 7.98 11.72 0.60
N LYS A 303 8.07 12.50 -0.49
CA LYS A 303 9.29 13.23 -0.85
C LYS A 303 9.73 14.20 0.24
N ILE A 304 8.78 14.99 0.79
CA ILE A 304 9.04 15.89 1.90
C ILE A 304 9.56 15.14 3.14
N VAL A 305 8.96 14.00 3.47
CA VAL A 305 9.39 13.18 4.61
C VAL A 305 10.78 12.58 4.37
N LYS A 306 11.05 12.08 3.16
CA LYS A 306 12.34 11.51 2.78
C LYS A 306 13.46 12.54 2.91
N ASP A 307 13.27 13.74 2.36
CA ASP A 307 14.23 14.84 2.45
C ASP A 307 14.49 15.26 3.91
N TYR A 308 13.45 15.30 4.75
CA TYR A 308 13.59 15.55 6.18
C TYR A 308 14.42 14.48 6.89
N VAL A 309 14.18 13.20 6.60
CA VAL A 309 14.92 12.09 7.23
C VAL A 309 16.39 12.11 6.81
N GLU A 310 16.65 12.27 5.52
CA GLU A 310 18.01 12.23 4.94
C GLU A 310 18.82 13.46 5.35
N SER A 311 18.22 14.66 5.32
CA SER A 311 18.93 15.91 5.64
C SER A 311 19.27 16.05 7.13
N ASN A 312 18.50 15.40 8.01
CA ASN A 312 18.64 15.55 9.46
C ASN A 312 19.09 14.25 10.17
N CYS A 313 19.37 13.17 9.43
CA CYS A 313 19.68 11.86 10.00
C CYS A 313 18.66 11.36 11.03
N ILE A 314 17.37 11.44 10.72
CA ILE A 314 16.31 11.05 11.64
C ILE A 314 16.16 9.52 11.65
N ASP A 315 16.23 8.89 12.82
CA ASP A 315 15.91 7.47 12.94
C ASP A 315 14.38 7.20 12.82
N ILE A 316 14.02 5.94 12.57
CA ILE A 316 12.63 5.56 12.30
C ILE A 316 11.70 5.83 13.49
N GLN A 317 12.15 5.61 14.74
CA GLN A 317 11.35 5.86 15.93
C GLN A 317 11.09 7.36 16.12
N SER A 318 12.11 8.19 15.92
CA SER A 318 12.02 9.64 15.93
C SER A 318 11.07 10.15 14.84
N LEU A 319 11.13 9.59 13.63
CA LEU A 319 10.21 9.93 12.55
C LEU A 319 8.76 9.63 12.93
N VAL A 320 8.46 8.42 13.42
CA VAL A 320 7.11 8.03 13.84
C VAL A 320 6.56 8.98 14.91
N ASN A 321 7.40 9.38 15.86
CA ASN A 321 7.02 10.25 16.97
C ASN A 321 6.96 11.75 16.61
N GLU A 322 7.56 12.19 15.51
CA GLU A 322 7.49 13.58 15.06
C GLU A 322 6.04 13.96 14.69
N LYS A 323 5.51 15.00 15.34
CA LYS A 323 4.14 15.48 15.15
C LYS A 323 4.05 16.84 14.45
N ASN A 324 5.16 17.52 14.25
CA ASN A 324 5.20 18.85 13.66
C ASN A 324 5.41 18.78 12.14
N ALA A 325 4.30 18.77 11.37
CA ALA A 325 4.36 18.74 9.90
C ALA A 325 5.15 19.92 9.30
N LYS A 326 5.09 21.12 9.93
CA LYS A 326 5.86 22.29 9.49
C LYS A 326 7.37 22.11 9.69
N LYS A 327 7.78 21.38 10.74
CA LYS A 327 9.20 21.06 10.96
C LYS A 327 9.71 20.15 9.85
N ILE A 328 8.93 19.12 9.48
CA ILE A 328 9.27 18.20 8.40
C ILE A 328 9.39 18.98 7.07
N LEU A 329 8.42 19.86 6.78
CA LEU A 329 8.43 20.66 5.56
C LEU A 329 9.67 21.55 5.38
N LYS A 330 10.25 22.08 6.47
CA LYS A 330 11.38 23.02 6.39
C LYS A 330 12.63 22.46 5.70
N SER A 331 12.77 21.13 5.63
CA SER A 331 13.89 20.48 4.97
C SER A 331 13.65 20.18 3.49
N TYR A 332 12.44 20.43 2.98
CA TYR A 332 12.07 20.08 1.62
C TYR A 332 12.56 21.12 0.61
N HIS A 333 13.26 20.63 -0.41
CA HIS A 333 13.67 21.39 -1.57
C HIS A 333 13.27 20.60 -2.82
N PRO A 334 12.27 21.04 -3.61
CA PRO A 334 11.87 20.32 -4.80
C PRO A 334 13.05 20.25 -5.78
N ASN A 335 13.19 19.12 -6.48
CA ASN A 335 14.18 19.00 -7.54
C ASN A 335 13.80 19.93 -8.72
N GLU A 336 14.80 20.66 -9.22
CA GLU A 336 14.70 21.50 -10.43
C GLU A 336 14.72 20.69 -11.73
#